data_AF-A0A7D6B9P7-F1
#
_entry.id   AF-A0A7D6B9P7-F1
#
_cell.length_a   1.000
_cell.length_b   1.000
_cell.length_c   1.000
_cell.angle_alpha   90.00
_cell.angle_beta   90.00
_cell.angle_gamma   90.00
#
_symmetry.space_group_name_H-M   'P 1'
#
loop_
_entity.id
_entity.type
_entity.pdbx_description
1 polymer ?
#
loop_
_entity_poly.entity_id
_entity_poly.type
_entity_poly.pdbx_seq_one_letter_code
_entity_poly.pdbx_strand_id
1 'polypeptide(L)'
;MVCWLRFLQTVSDMLKGVEPDLYRRKQLAISVLKELEREKGHDLDAIRKALEEEGVEGIVRRAKGRKKKRERKEEKSEAVAEEAYS
;
A
#
# COMPACT_ATOMS: atom_id res chain seq x y z
N MET A 1 -0.16 20.58 -11.37
CA MET A 1 -1.04 20.04 -10.31
C MET A 1 -1.70 18.72 -10.75
N VAL A 2 -0.97 17.66 -11.17
CA VAL A 2 -1.55 16.34 -11.55
C VAL A 2 -0.51 15.19 -11.47
N CYS A 3 0.18 15.00 -10.34
CA CYS A 3 1.25 13.98 -10.26
C CYS A 3 0.86 12.73 -9.46
N TRP A 4 0.20 12.90 -8.31
CA TRP A 4 -0.18 11.79 -7.42
C TRP A 4 -1.30 10.90 -7.93
N LEU A 5 -2.30 11.47 -8.61
CA LEU A 5 -3.39 10.69 -9.20
C LEU A 5 -2.90 9.75 -10.31
N ARG A 6 -1.87 10.17 -11.07
CA ARG A 6 -1.24 9.31 -12.09
C ARG A 6 -0.51 8.15 -11.43
N PHE A 7 0.27 8.39 -10.39
CA PHE A 7 0.91 7.31 -9.63
C PHE A 7 -0.12 6.34 -9.02
N LEU A 8 -1.22 6.88 -8.49
CA LEU A 8 -2.29 6.06 -7.93
C LEU A 8 -2.91 5.13 -8.98
N GLN A 9 -3.17 5.66 -10.17
CA GLN A 9 -3.68 4.87 -11.28
C GLN A 9 -2.67 3.79 -11.69
N THR A 10 -1.40 4.15 -11.88
CA THR A 10 -0.32 3.21 -12.24
C THR A 10 -0.21 2.05 -11.25
N VAL A 11 -0.12 2.36 -9.95
CA VAL A 11 0.01 1.33 -8.91
C VAL A 11 -1.28 0.50 -8.81
N SER A 12 -2.45 1.12 -8.94
CA SER A 12 -3.73 0.40 -8.99
C SER A 12 -3.78 -0.57 -10.16
N ASP A 13 -3.29 -0.19 -11.33
CA ASP A 13 -3.28 -1.07 -12.51
C ASP A 13 -2.31 -2.25 -12.33
N MET A 14 -1.13 -2.01 -11.74
CA MET A 14 -0.19 -3.07 -11.37
C MET A 14 -0.77 -4.07 -10.35
N LEU A 15 -1.64 -3.59 -9.45
CA LEU A 15 -2.29 -4.43 -8.42
C LEU A 15 -3.57 -5.12 -8.90
N LYS A 16 -4.00 -4.94 -10.15
CA LYS A 16 -5.24 -5.52 -10.69
C LYS A 16 -5.26 -7.05 -10.63
N GLY A 17 -4.11 -7.70 -10.77
CA GLY A 17 -3.97 -9.16 -10.65
C GLY A 17 -3.95 -9.68 -9.20
N VAL A 18 -3.86 -8.79 -8.20
CA VAL A 18 -3.79 -9.16 -6.77
C VAL A 18 -5.11 -8.91 -6.06
N GLU A 19 -5.75 -7.79 -6.35
CA GLU A 19 -7.02 -7.40 -5.74
C GLU A 19 -8.01 -7.00 -6.83
N PRO A 20 -8.98 -7.87 -7.18
CA PRO A 20 -9.96 -7.58 -8.21
C PRO A 20 -10.94 -6.48 -7.79
N ASP A 21 -11.18 -6.28 -6.49
CA ASP A 21 -12.06 -5.20 -6.02
C ASP A 21 -11.41 -3.82 -6.19
N LEU A 22 -12.07 -2.92 -6.93
CA LEU A 22 -11.52 -1.60 -7.27
C LEU A 22 -11.27 -0.75 -6.01
N TYR A 23 -12.15 -0.82 -5.03
CA TYR A 23 -12.06 0.00 -3.82
C TYR A 23 -10.85 -0.44 -2.97
N ARG A 24 -10.75 -1.74 -2.66
CA ARG A 24 -9.63 -2.31 -1.91
C ARG A 24 -8.31 -2.12 -2.64
N ARG A 25 -8.30 -2.26 -3.97
CA ARG A 25 -7.10 -2.03 -4.79
C ARG A 25 -6.61 -0.60 -4.72
N LYS A 26 -7.51 0.39 -4.79
CA LYS A 26 -7.15 1.80 -4.60
C LYS A 26 -6.58 2.04 -3.21
N GLN A 27 -7.18 1.48 -2.16
CA GLN A 27 -6.66 1.60 -0.78
C GLN A 27 -5.26 0.99 -0.63
N LEU A 28 -5.02 -0.17 -1.25
CA LEU A 28 -3.69 -0.79 -1.30
C LEU A 28 -2.70 0.09 -2.06
N ALA A 29 -3.08 0.61 -3.23
CA ALA A 29 -2.24 1.49 -4.03
C ALA A 29 -1.86 2.78 -3.28
N ILE A 30 -2.81 3.42 -2.60
CA ILE A 30 -2.54 4.58 -1.72
C ILE A 30 -1.55 4.20 -0.61
N SER A 31 -1.71 3.01 -0.02
CA SER A 31 -0.83 2.55 1.07
C SER A 31 0.60 2.34 0.60
N VAL A 32 0.80 1.76 -0.59
CA VAL A 32 2.12 1.59 -1.22
C VAL A 32 2.74 2.96 -1.52
N LEU A 33 1.96 3.87 -2.11
CA LEU A 33 2.45 5.21 -2.44
C LEU A 33 2.87 6.01 -1.20
N LYS A 34 2.10 5.93 -0.10
CA LYS A 34 2.48 6.55 1.18
C LYS A 34 3.75 5.96 1.79
N GLU A 35 4.09 4.73 1.47
CA GLU A 35 5.35 4.12 1.92
C GLU A 35 6.52 4.64 1.11
N LEU A 36 6.39 4.66 -0.22
CA LEU A 36 7.38 5.24 -1.11
C LEU A 36 7.61 6.73 -0.80
N GLU A 37 6.55 7.47 -0.49
CA GLU A 37 6.61 8.87 -0.04
C GLU A 37 7.40 9.03 1.27
N ARG A 38 7.30 8.08 2.20
CA ARG A 38 8.08 8.09 3.44
C ARG A 38 9.55 7.72 3.21
N GLU A 39 9.83 6.82 2.27
CA GLU A 39 11.19 6.36 1.97
C GLU A 39 11.98 7.36 1.11
N LYS A 40 11.32 7.98 0.12
CA LYS A 40 11.95 8.84 -0.89
C LYS A 40 11.70 10.33 -0.64
N GLY A 41 10.86 10.68 0.32
CA GLY A 41 10.32 12.02 0.49
C GLY A 41 9.23 12.31 -0.54
N HIS A 42 8.64 13.52 -0.47
CA HIS A 42 7.63 13.99 -1.42
C HIS A 42 8.20 14.27 -2.84
N ASP A 43 9.34 13.67 -3.18
CA ASP A 43 9.99 13.76 -4.49
C ASP A 43 9.33 12.80 -5.48
N LEU A 44 8.63 13.39 -6.45
CA LEU A 44 7.88 12.67 -7.46
C LEU A 44 8.77 11.88 -8.43
N ASP A 45 9.98 12.39 -8.73
CA ASP A 45 10.89 11.72 -9.65
C ASP A 45 11.55 10.50 -8.98
N ALA A 46 11.90 10.64 -7.70
CA ALA A 46 12.38 9.51 -6.91
C ALA A 46 11.33 8.40 -6.76
N ILE A 47 10.06 8.76 -6.55
CA ILE A 47 8.95 7.81 -6.51
C ILE A 47 8.73 7.16 -7.87
N ARG A 48 8.75 7.94 -8.96
CA ARG A 48 8.63 7.42 -10.33
C ARG A 48 9.72 6.38 -10.62
N LYS A 49 10.97 6.73 -10.31
CA LYS A 49 12.11 5.84 -10.52
C LYS A 49 12.00 4.57 -9.67
N ALA A 50 11.57 4.68 -8.41
CA ALA A 50 11.33 3.52 -7.56
C ALA A 50 10.23 2.59 -8.12
N LEU A 51 9.13 3.14 -8.65
CA LEU A 51 8.07 2.36 -9.29
C LEU A 51 8.57 1.64 -10.55
N GLU A 52 9.42 2.29 -11.34
CA GLU A 52 10.04 1.71 -12.55
C GLU A 52 11.07 0.62 -12.19
N GLU A 53 11.90 0.84 -11.17
CA GLU A 53 12.90 -0.12 -10.70
C GLU A 53 12.26 -1.37 -10.05
N GLU A 54 11.22 -1.18 -9.24
CA GLU A 54 10.53 -2.29 -8.55
C GLU A 54 9.61 -3.10 -9.48
N GLY A 55 9.04 -2.43 -10.49
CA GLY A 55 8.06 -3.02 -11.40
C GLY A 55 6.84 -3.60 -10.69
N VAL A 56 6.09 -4.47 -11.38
CA VAL A 56 4.88 -5.09 -10.81
C VAL A 56 5.21 -5.94 -9.59
N GLU A 57 6.28 -6.73 -9.64
CA GLU A 57 6.60 -7.69 -8.58
C GLU A 57 6.97 -7.02 -7.25
N GLY A 58 7.77 -5.95 -7.27
CA GLY A 58 8.12 -5.21 -6.05
C GLY A 58 6.89 -4.56 -5.41
N ILE A 59 6.03 -3.96 -6.23
CA ILE A 59 4.78 -3.35 -5.78
C ILE A 59 3.82 -4.37 -5.17
N VAL A 60 3.68 -5.54 -5.80
CA VAL A 60 2.87 -6.65 -5.25
C VAL A 60 3.45 -7.15 -3.92
N ARG A 61 4.78 -7.24 -3.80
CA ARG A 61 5.46 -7.67 -2.58
C ARG A 61 5.21 -6.70 -1.42
N ARG A 62 5.31 -5.38 -1.66
CA ARG A 62 4.99 -4.34 -0.69
C ARG A 62 3.52 -4.38 -0.26
N ALA A 63 2.61 -4.53 -1.22
CA ALA A 63 1.18 -4.63 -0.94
C ALA A 63 0.83 -5.87 -0.07
N LYS A 64 1.42 -7.03 -0.36
CA LYS A 64 1.23 -8.26 0.43
C LYS A 64 1.83 -8.17 1.83
N GLY A 65 3.02 -7.56 1.98
CA GLY A 65 3.66 -7.32 3.28
C GLY A 65 2.80 -6.48 4.24
N ARG A 66 1.98 -5.56 3.70
CA ARG A 66 1.05 -4.72 4.46
C ARG A 66 -0.17 -5.46 4.98
N LYS A 67 -0.75 -6.37 4.17
CA LYS A 67 -1.95 -7.13 4.57
C LYS A 67 -1.70 -7.87 5.89
N LYS A 68 -0.55 -8.55 5.96
CA LYS A 68 -0.10 -9.31 7.14
C LYS A 68 0.17 -8.44 8.38
N LYS A 69 0.62 -7.19 8.20
CA LYS A 69 0.87 -6.26 9.32
C LYS A 69 -0.43 -5.65 9.87
N ARG A 70 -1.47 -5.54 9.02
CA ARG A 70 -2.78 -5.01 9.42
C ARG A 70 -3.59 -6.05 10.18
N GLU A 71 -3.62 -7.29 9.69
CA GLU A 71 -4.25 -8.45 10.37
C GLU A 71 -3.70 -8.63 11.80
N ARG A 72 -2.36 -8.59 11.96
CA ARG A 72 -1.72 -8.66 13.30
C ARG A 72 -2.04 -7.52 14.25
N LYS A 73 -2.41 -6.33 13.74
CA LYS A 73 -2.80 -5.20 14.59
C LYS A 73 -4.25 -5.33 15.03
N GLU A 74 -5.13 -5.81 14.17
CA GLU A 74 -6.53 -6.07 14.51
C GLU A 74 -6.63 -7.19 15.57
N GLU A 75 -5.95 -8.33 15.39
CA GLU A 75 -5.90 -9.41 16.41
C GLU A 75 -5.42 -8.91 17.79
N LYS A 76 -4.37 -8.09 17.82
CA LYS A 76 -3.85 -7.55 19.08
C LYS A 76 -4.78 -6.53 19.72
N SER A 77 -5.62 -5.86 18.93
CA SER A 77 -6.61 -4.91 19.44
C SER A 77 -7.81 -5.63 20.05
N GLU A 78 -8.25 -6.72 19.42
CA GLU A 78 -9.33 -7.58 19.91
C GLU A 78 -8.93 -8.30 21.21
N ALA A 79 -7.71 -8.84 21.28
CA ALA A 79 -7.20 -9.47 22.49
C ALA A 79 -7.12 -8.51 23.69
N VAL A 80 -6.70 -7.25 23.46
CA VAL A 80 -6.64 -6.22 24.50
C VAL A 80 -8.03 -5.75 24.93
N ALA A 81 -9.01 -5.77 24.02
CA ALA A 81 -10.38 -5.42 24.35
C ALA A 81 -11.07 -6.51 25.20
N GLU A 82 -10.79 -7.80 24.97
CA GLU A 82 -11.33 -8.89 25.80
C GLU A 82 -10.73 -8.94 27.22
N GLU A 83 -9.42 -8.66 27.37
CA GLU A 83 -8.78 -8.58 28.70
C GLU A 83 -9.24 -7.36 29.52
N ALA A 84 -9.58 -6.24 28.87
CA ALA A 84 -10.00 -5.02 29.58
C ALA A 84 -11.44 -5.09 30.14
N TYR A 85 -12.23 -6.08 29.73
CA TYR A 85 -13.62 -6.29 30.15
C TYR A 85 -13.86 -7.60 30.92
N SER A 86 -12.78 -8.30 31.32
CA SER A 86 -12.81 -9.46 32.24
C SER A 86 -12.33 -9.08 33.64
#